data_AF-A0A1D6GQQ2-F1
#
_entry.id   AF-A0A1D6GQQ2-F1
#
_cell.length_a   1.000
_cell.length_b   1.000
_cell.length_c   1.000
_cell.angle_alpha   90.00
_cell.angle_beta   90.00
_cell.angle_gamma   90.00
#
_symmetry.space_group_name_H-M   'P 1'
#
loop_
_entity.id
_entity.type
_entity.pdbx_description
1 polymer ?
#
loop_
_entity_poly.entity_id
_entity_poly.type
_entity_poly.pdbx_seq_one_letter_code
_entity_poly.pdbx_strand_id
1 'polypeptide(L)'
;MYLSNVEKGGETIFPNAEGKLLQPKDDTWSDCARNGYAVKPVKGDALLFFSLHPDSTTDSDSLHGSCPAIEGQKWSATKWIHVRSFDLTVKQPGPSDGCEDDNVLCPQWAAVGECAKNPNYMVGTKEAPGFCRKSCKVCAE
;
A
#
# COMPACT_ATOMS: atom_id res chain seq x y z
N MET A 1 -5.00 3.88 -11.15
CA MET A 1 -5.13 4.96 -12.16
C MET A 1 -6.39 4.71 -12.97
N TYR A 2 -7.21 5.73 -13.18
CA TYR A 2 -8.39 5.67 -14.03
C TYR A 2 -8.04 6.17 -15.44
N LEU A 3 -8.27 5.33 -16.45
CA LEU A 3 -7.87 5.57 -17.84
C LEU A 3 -9.03 6.04 -18.73
N SER A 4 -10.27 5.96 -18.22
CA SER A 4 -11.48 6.45 -18.86
C SER A 4 -12.39 7.15 -17.85
N ASN A 5 -13.24 8.04 -18.36
CA ASN A 5 -14.41 8.51 -17.63
C ASN A 5 -15.48 7.41 -17.71
N VAL A 6 -16.27 7.26 -16.64
CA VAL A 6 -17.45 6.39 -16.63
C VAL A 6 -18.68 7.25 -16.38
N GLU A 7 -19.71 7.09 -17.22
CA GLU A 7 -20.92 7.92 -17.17
C GLU A 7 -21.76 7.57 -15.94
N LYS A 8 -21.92 6.28 -15.63
CA LYS A 8 -22.65 5.81 -14.46
C LYS A 8 -22.07 4.53 -13.86
N GLY A 9 -21.94 4.50 -12.54
CA GLY A 9 -21.32 3.40 -11.82
C GLY A 9 -19.80 3.38 -11.95
N GLY A 10 -19.21 2.19 -11.84
CA GLY A 10 -17.77 1.98 -12.00
C GLY A 10 -16.92 2.57 -10.88
N GLU A 11 -17.50 2.95 -9.74
CA GLU A 11 -16.76 3.50 -8.62
C GLU A 11 -15.77 2.48 -8.03
N THR A 12 -14.65 2.95 -7.48
CA THR A 12 -13.84 2.13 -6.56
C THR A 12 -14.42 2.31 -5.16
N ILE A 13 -14.84 1.21 -4.52
CA ILE A 13 -15.49 1.24 -3.20
C ILE A 13 -14.58 0.65 -2.13
N PHE A 14 -14.60 1.23 -0.93
CA PHE A 14 -14.02 0.77 0.32
C PHE A 14 -15.15 0.54 1.35
N PRO A 15 -15.70 -0.69 1.45
CA PRO A 15 -16.83 -0.98 2.33
C PRO A 15 -16.51 -0.88 3.83
N ASN A 16 -15.24 -1.02 4.20
CA ASN A 16 -14.78 -1.01 5.59
C ASN A 16 -14.25 0.35 6.06
N ALA A 17 -14.02 1.31 5.16
CA ALA A 17 -13.46 2.60 5.51
C ALA A 17 -14.26 3.32 6.61
N GLU A 18 -13.57 3.84 7.62
CA GLU A 18 -14.15 4.57 8.75
C GLU A 18 -15.08 5.71 8.29
N GLY A 19 -14.66 6.47 7.27
CA GLY A 19 -15.40 7.58 6.70
C GLY A 19 -16.56 7.22 5.76
N LYS A 20 -16.96 5.95 5.65
CA LYS A 20 -17.95 5.50 4.65
C LYS A 20 -19.32 6.20 4.76
N LEU A 21 -19.74 6.55 5.98
CA LEU A 21 -21.00 7.25 6.22
C LEU A 21 -20.87 8.78 6.14
N LEU A 22 -19.64 9.30 6.19
CA LEU A 22 -19.37 10.73 6.17
C LEU A 22 -19.27 11.29 4.75
N GLN A 23 -19.02 10.43 3.75
CA GLN A 23 -18.97 10.85 2.35
C GLN A 23 -20.40 11.19 1.86
N PRO A 24 -20.70 12.46 1.52
CA PRO A 24 -22.01 12.81 1.00
C PRO A 24 -22.21 12.15 -0.38
N LYS A 25 -23.35 11.50 -0.56
CA LYS A 25 -23.72 10.82 -1.82
C LYS A 25 -25.07 11.31 -2.31
N ASP A 26 -25.06 12.04 -3.41
CA ASP A 26 -26.26 12.42 -4.16
C ASP A 26 -26.78 11.26 -5.02
N ASP A 27 -27.76 11.53 -5.88
CA ASP A 27 -28.40 10.53 -6.75
C ASP A 27 -27.50 10.02 -7.88
N THR A 28 -26.32 10.61 -8.07
CA THR A 28 -25.38 10.22 -9.12
C THR A 28 -24.46 9.06 -8.72
N TRP A 29 -24.59 8.55 -7.48
CA TRP A 29 -23.86 7.37 -6.98
C TRP A 29 -24.66 6.08 -7.20
N SER A 30 -23.98 5.01 -7.63
CA SER A 30 -24.59 3.69 -7.74
C SER A 30 -24.96 3.09 -6.38
N ASP A 31 -25.93 2.16 -6.36
CA ASP A 31 -26.34 1.45 -5.14
C ASP A 31 -25.17 0.70 -4.48
N CYS A 32 -24.29 0.13 -5.30
CA CYS A 32 -23.04 -0.47 -4.84
C CYS A 32 -22.22 0.56 -4.06
N ALA A 33 -21.95 1.73 -4.68
CA ALA A 33 -21.10 2.75 -4.11
C ALA A 33 -21.66 3.38 -2.83
N ARG A 34 -22.97 3.29 -2.58
CA ARG A 34 -23.59 3.75 -1.33
C ARG A 34 -23.20 2.94 -0.09
N ASN A 35 -22.75 1.70 -0.27
CA ASN A 35 -22.41 0.79 0.83
C ASN A 35 -20.96 0.94 1.36
N GLY A 36 -20.28 2.04 1.03
CA GLY A 36 -18.88 2.26 1.40
C GLY A 36 -18.39 3.67 1.07
N TYR A 37 -17.16 3.99 1.46
CA TYR A 37 -16.48 5.16 0.88
C TYR A 37 -16.17 4.83 -0.57
N ALA A 38 -16.46 5.70 -1.52
CA ALA A 38 -16.28 5.37 -2.92
C ALA A 38 -15.64 6.52 -3.70
N VAL A 39 -14.97 6.20 -4.80
CA VAL A 39 -14.28 7.15 -5.66
C VAL A 39 -14.77 6.94 -7.08
N LYS A 40 -15.27 8.01 -7.70
CA LYS A 40 -15.71 7.98 -9.09
C LYS A 40 -14.50 7.94 -10.02
N PRO A 41 -14.52 7.10 -11.07
CA PRO A 41 -13.43 7.05 -12.02
C PRO A 41 -13.47 8.26 -12.96
N VAL A 42 -12.48 9.13 -12.84
CA VAL A 42 -12.25 10.26 -13.75
C VAL A 42 -10.93 10.02 -14.49
N LYS A 43 -10.95 10.12 -15.82
CA LYS A 43 -9.77 9.87 -16.65
C LYS A 43 -8.61 10.78 -16.23
N GLY A 44 -7.48 10.17 -15.90
CA GLY A 44 -6.27 10.86 -15.47
C GLY A 44 -6.06 10.79 -13.95
N ASP A 45 -7.11 10.58 -13.17
CA ASP A 45 -6.99 10.52 -11.71
C ASP A 45 -6.34 9.21 -11.24
N ALA A 46 -5.62 9.31 -10.12
CA ALA A 46 -5.00 8.18 -9.44
C ALA A 46 -5.47 8.12 -7.99
N LEU A 47 -5.94 6.94 -7.59
CA LEU A 47 -6.26 6.61 -6.21
C LEU A 47 -5.09 5.83 -5.61
N LEU A 48 -4.52 6.36 -4.53
CA LEU A 48 -3.50 5.71 -3.71
C LEU A 48 -4.10 5.37 -2.35
N PHE A 49 -3.92 4.13 -1.91
CA PHE A 49 -4.26 3.65 -0.58
C PHE A 49 -3.21 2.63 -0.16
N PHE A 50 -3.04 2.44 1.15
CA PHE A 50 -2.10 1.49 1.71
C PHE A 50 -2.85 0.23 2.16
N SER A 51 -2.31 -0.95 1.86
CA SER A 51 -2.87 -2.23 2.31
C SER A 51 -2.33 -2.69 3.66
N LEU A 52 -1.34 -1.97 4.19
CA LEU A 52 -0.65 -2.28 5.44
C LEU A 52 -0.64 -1.03 6.32
N HIS A 53 -0.72 -1.24 7.63
CA HIS A 53 -0.40 -0.23 8.63
C HIS A 53 1.12 0.05 8.67
N PRO A 54 1.56 1.15 9.31
CA PRO A 54 2.99 1.46 9.45
C PRO A 54 3.80 0.36 10.15
N ASP A 55 3.16 -0.44 11.00
CA ASP A 55 3.76 -1.59 11.68
C ASP A 55 3.79 -2.87 10.81
N SER A 56 3.47 -2.76 9.51
CA SER A 56 3.40 -3.83 8.50
C SER A 56 2.28 -4.85 8.68
N THR A 57 1.34 -4.64 9.61
CA THR A 57 0.15 -5.48 9.72
C THR A 57 -0.87 -5.16 8.62
N THR A 58 -1.67 -6.14 8.20
CA THR A 58 -2.70 -5.94 7.17
C THR A 58 -3.78 -4.98 7.64
N ASP A 59 -4.09 -3.98 6.82
CA ASP A 59 -5.18 -3.03 7.08
C ASP A 59 -6.50 -3.57 6.51
N SER A 60 -7.44 -3.95 7.39
CA SER A 60 -8.78 -4.43 6.99
C SER A 60 -9.65 -3.35 6.34
N ASP A 61 -9.39 -2.08 6.62
CA ASP A 61 -10.15 -0.95 6.09
C ASP A 61 -9.74 -0.65 4.64
N SER A 62 -8.58 -1.16 4.22
CA SER A 62 -8.11 -1.13 2.82
C SER A 62 -8.85 -2.09 1.87
N LEU A 63 -9.77 -2.91 2.39
CA LEU A 63 -10.63 -3.75 1.56
C LEU A 63 -11.33 -2.87 0.53
N HIS A 64 -11.17 -3.20 -0.74
CA HIS A 64 -11.69 -2.42 -1.84
C HIS A 64 -12.24 -3.30 -2.96
N GLY A 65 -13.12 -2.72 -3.76
CA GLY A 65 -13.71 -3.38 -4.93
C GLY A 65 -14.01 -2.39 -6.04
N SER A 66 -14.43 -2.92 -7.19
CA SER A 66 -14.99 -2.14 -8.28
C SER A 66 -16.49 -2.35 -8.34
N CYS A 67 -17.26 -1.29 -8.19
CA CYS A 67 -18.69 -1.34 -8.49
C CYS A 67 -18.93 -1.62 -9.99
N PRO A 68 -20.09 -2.20 -10.36
CA PRO A 68 -20.45 -2.40 -11.76
C PRO A 68 -20.45 -1.09 -12.55
N ALA A 69 -19.88 -1.10 -13.76
CA ALA A 69 -20.06 0.01 -14.70
C ALA A 69 -21.44 -0.15 -15.36
N ILE A 70 -22.35 0.78 -15.08
CA ILE A 70 -23.75 0.71 -15.52
C ILE A 70 -23.88 1.33 -16.91
N GLU A 71 -23.24 2.48 -17.14
CA GLU A 71 -23.20 3.17 -18.44
C GLU A 71 -21.76 3.59 -18.76
N GLY A 72 -21.31 3.28 -19.98
CA GLY A 72 -19.94 3.47 -20.44
C GLY A 72 -19.01 2.27 -20.17
N GLN A 73 -17.70 2.49 -20.29
CA GLN A 73 -16.66 1.47 -20.05
C GLN A 73 -15.57 1.98 -19.12
N LYS A 74 -15.26 1.18 -18.09
CA LYS A 74 -14.20 1.48 -17.12
C LYS A 74 -12.88 0.84 -17.55
N TRP A 75 -11.88 1.67 -17.81
CA TRP A 75 -10.49 1.26 -17.99
C TRP A 75 -9.67 1.74 -16.79
N SER A 76 -8.90 0.83 -16.18
CA SER A 76 -8.00 1.18 -15.08
C SER A 76 -6.67 0.45 -15.17
N ALA A 77 -5.62 1.10 -14.68
CA ALA A 77 -4.32 0.49 -14.46
C ALA A 77 -3.99 0.46 -12.96
N THR A 78 -3.70 -0.72 -12.45
CA THR A 78 -3.32 -0.96 -11.06
C THR A 78 -1.82 -1.19 -10.98
N LYS A 79 -1.15 -0.43 -10.11
CA LYS A 79 0.27 -0.63 -9.80
C LYS A 79 0.39 -1.04 -8.35
N TRP A 80 0.86 -2.26 -8.10
CA TRP A 80 1.22 -2.70 -6.75
C TRP A 80 2.67 -2.33 -6.46
N ILE A 81 2.91 -1.88 -5.22
CA ILE A 81 4.22 -1.54 -4.69
C ILE A 81 4.42 -2.41 -3.46
N HIS A 82 5.44 -3.25 -3.50
CA HIS A 82 5.76 -4.15 -2.39
C HIS A 82 6.75 -3.47 -1.45
N VAL A 83 6.67 -3.79 -0.17
CA VAL A 83 7.64 -3.35 0.85
C VAL A 83 9.04 -3.93 0.62
N ARG A 84 9.17 -4.97 -0.22
CA ARG A 84 10.43 -5.62 -0.58
C ARG A 84 10.52 -5.71 -2.09
N SER A 85 11.75 -5.84 -2.59
CA SER A 85 11.98 -6.13 -4.01
C SER A 85 11.25 -7.42 -4.40
N PHE A 86 10.57 -7.38 -5.54
CA PHE A 86 9.90 -8.55 -6.10
C PHE A 86 10.91 -9.56 -6.68
N ASP A 87 12.04 -9.06 -7.18
CA ASP A 87 13.06 -9.86 -7.88
C ASP A 87 14.04 -10.56 -6.93
N LEU A 88 14.07 -10.15 -5.66
CA LEU A 88 14.84 -10.85 -4.63
C LEU A 88 14.10 -12.13 -4.25
N THR A 89 14.43 -13.23 -4.93
CA THR A 89 14.17 -14.57 -4.38
C THR A 89 14.83 -14.61 -3.01
N VAL A 90 14.10 -15.10 -2.00
CA VAL A 90 14.55 -15.22 -0.61
C VAL A 90 16.03 -15.64 -0.63
N LYS A 91 16.95 -14.73 -0.29
CA LYS A 91 18.34 -15.11 -0.03
C LYS A 91 18.21 -16.21 1.02
N GLN A 92 18.54 -17.45 0.65
CA GLN A 92 18.67 -18.52 1.64
C GLN A 92 19.58 -17.98 2.74
N PRO A 93 19.33 -18.30 4.03
CA PRO A 93 20.18 -17.85 5.11
C PRO A 93 21.58 -18.44 4.88
N GLY A 94 22.40 -17.70 4.15
CA GLY A 94 23.81 -17.99 3.98
C GLY A 94 24.51 -17.69 5.30
N PRO A 95 25.68 -18.29 5.55
CA PRO A 95 26.37 -18.21 6.83
C PRO A 95 26.91 -16.81 7.16
N SER A 96 26.76 -15.83 6.26
CA SER A 96 27.16 -14.45 6.54
C SER A 96 26.01 -13.72 7.20
N ASP A 97 26.14 -13.51 8.50
CA ASP A 97 25.51 -12.44 9.28
C ASP A 97 26.02 -11.06 8.79
N GLY A 98 25.98 -10.85 7.46
CA GLY A 98 26.54 -9.70 6.77
C GLY A 98 25.81 -8.46 7.23
N CYS A 99 26.47 -7.65 8.05
CA CYS A 99 25.94 -6.40 8.53
C CYS A 99 25.99 -5.35 7.41
N GLU A 100 25.03 -5.44 6.50
CA GLU A 100 24.95 -4.57 5.33
C GLU A 100 23.57 -3.93 5.22
N ASP A 101 23.53 -2.85 4.43
CA ASP A 101 22.29 -2.22 4.03
C ASP A 101 21.94 -2.70 2.61
N ASP A 102 20.75 -3.26 2.44
CA ASP A 102 20.25 -3.76 1.16
C ASP A 102 19.76 -2.61 0.25
N ASN A 103 19.63 -1.39 0.78
CA ASN A 103 19.21 -0.21 0.03
C ASN A 103 20.14 0.98 0.26
N VAL A 104 20.49 1.68 -0.82
CA VAL A 104 21.31 2.90 -0.79
C VAL A 104 20.69 4.04 0.03
N LEU A 105 19.37 4.00 0.26
CA LEU A 105 18.64 4.98 1.06
C LEU A 105 18.57 4.64 2.56
N CYS A 106 19.04 3.46 2.99
CA CYS A 106 19.05 3.07 4.40
C CYS A 106 19.67 4.12 5.33
N PRO A 107 20.80 4.79 5.00
CA PRO A 107 21.36 5.84 5.86
C PRO A 107 20.42 7.04 6.01
N GLN A 108 19.75 7.43 4.93
CA GLN A 108 18.81 8.55 4.93
C GLN A 108 17.55 8.21 5.75
N TRP A 109 17.00 7.01 5.55
CA TRP A 109 15.85 6.52 6.33
C TRP A 109 16.17 6.41 7.82
N ALA A 110 17.33 5.87 8.16
CA ALA A 110 17.80 5.84 9.54
C ALA A 110 17.94 7.25 10.13
N ALA A 111 18.48 8.21 9.37
CA ALA A 111 18.63 9.60 9.80
C ALA A 111 17.29 10.30 10.09
N VAL A 112 16.20 9.92 9.40
CA VAL A 112 14.85 10.46 9.66
C VAL A 112 14.03 9.63 10.67
N GLY A 113 14.67 8.64 11.30
CA GLY A 113 14.13 7.87 12.41
C GLY A 113 13.37 6.60 12.03
N GLU A 114 13.53 6.09 10.81
CA GLU A 114 12.81 4.89 10.35
C GLU A 114 13.20 3.63 11.14
N CYS A 115 14.38 3.56 11.74
CA CYS A 115 14.75 2.42 12.59
C CYS A 115 13.78 2.20 13.76
N ALA A 116 13.14 3.27 14.26
CA ALA A 116 12.14 3.19 15.32
C ALA A 116 10.70 3.19 14.77
N LYS A 117 10.44 3.91 13.67
CA LYS A 117 9.10 4.02 13.07
C LYS A 117 8.71 2.80 12.23
N ASN A 118 9.69 2.14 11.63
CA ASN A 118 9.54 0.98 10.76
C ASN A 118 10.58 -0.12 11.12
N PRO A 119 10.57 -0.62 12.36
CA PRO A 119 11.61 -1.53 12.86
C PRO A 119 11.61 -2.87 12.11
N ASN A 120 10.46 -3.37 11.67
CA ASN A 120 10.36 -4.67 10.97
C ASN A 120 11.11 -4.66 9.63
N TYR A 121 11.04 -3.55 8.88
CA TYR A 121 11.81 -3.42 7.64
C TYR A 121 13.28 -3.09 7.93
N MET A 122 13.52 -2.11 8.80
CA MET A 122 14.85 -1.54 8.99
C MET A 122 15.77 -2.47 9.79
N VAL A 123 15.28 -2.98 10.93
CA VAL A 123 16.03 -3.79 11.91
C VAL A 123 15.75 -5.28 11.75
N GLY A 124 14.50 -5.65 11.47
CA GLY A 124 14.04 -7.03 11.36
C GLY A 124 13.31 -7.53 12.60
N THR A 125 12.96 -8.80 12.58
CA THR A 125 12.35 -9.53 13.70
C THR A 125 13.29 -10.63 14.19
N LYS A 126 12.87 -11.43 15.17
CA LYS A 126 13.66 -12.58 15.62
C LYS A 126 13.76 -13.67 14.55
N GLU A 127 12.80 -13.70 13.63
CA GLU A 127 12.63 -14.72 12.59
C GLU A 127 13.29 -14.33 11.27
N ALA A 128 13.51 -13.03 11.03
CA ALA A 128 14.13 -12.54 9.79
C ALA A 128 14.93 -11.24 10.02
N PRO A 129 16.17 -11.13 9.51
CA PRO A 129 16.94 -9.90 9.59
C PRO A 129 16.27 -8.78 8.77
N GLY A 130 16.41 -7.54 9.24
CA GLY A 130 15.99 -6.34 8.51
C GLY A 130 16.97 -5.98 7.40
N PHE A 131 16.56 -5.01 6.59
CA PHE A 131 17.24 -4.61 5.35
C PHE A 131 18.20 -3.44 5.53
N CYS A 132 18.13 -2.73 6.66
CA CYS A 132 18.93 -1.54 6.94
C CYS A 132 19.67 -1.67 8.28
N ARG A 133 20.06 -2.91 8.64
CA ARG A 133 20.60 -3.23 9.97
C ARG A 133 21.88 -2.45 10.28
N LYS A 134 22.73 -2.25 9.27
CA LYS A 134 23.97 -1.46 9.41
C LYS A 134 23.66 0.00 9.69
N SER A 135 22.79 0.62 8.90
CA SER A 135 22.36 2.01 9.11
C SER A 135 21.64 2.20 10.45
N CYS A 136 20.90 1.20 10.91
CA CYS A 136 20.27 1.20 12.24
C CYS A 136 21.20 0.84 13.39
N LYS A 137 22.47 0.53 13.12
CA LYS A 137 23.49 0.20 14.13
C LYS A 137 23.10 -0.97 15.03
N VAL A 138 22.30 -1.91 14.49
CA VAL A 138 21.88 -3.13 15.21
C VAL A 138 22.79 -4.33 14.93
N CYS A 139 23.80 -4.12 14.07
CA CYS A 139 24.92 -5.00 13.86
C CYS A 139 26.16 -4.13 13.63
N ALA A 140 27.34 -4.71 13.84
CA ALA A 140 28.62 -4.17 13.46
C ALA A 140 29.47 -5.34 12.96
N GLU A 141 30.38 -5.07 12.03
CA GLU A 141 31.48 -6.01 11.75
C GLU A 141 32.40 -6.13 12.98
#